data_AF-A0A4D8RZ16-F1
#
_entry.id   AF-A0A4D8RZ16-F1
#
_cell.length_a   1.000
_cell.length_b   1.000
_cell.length_c   1.000
_cell.angle_alpha   90.00
_cell.angle_beta   90.00
_cell.angle_gamma   90.00
#
_symmetry.space_group_name_H-M   'P 1'
#
loop_
_entity.id
_entity.type
_entity.pdbx_description
1 polymer ?
#
loop_
_entity_poly.entity_id
_entity_poly.type
_entity_poly.pdbx_seq_one_letter_code
_entity_poly.pdbx_strand_id
1 'polypeptide(L)'
;MSEIDSYLKNNDSLLYTYRITPDIKRIAEKYGFLDYMVERYLEFLGEGTEDFLSSCSVPLTKSIRCNSLKIDCGKLEKRLTDKGFSLKRIEWSRFGYRVEKVPPRPTLGATVEYMKGFYYIQGEASMIPPEVLSPKEGELVLDMASSPGGKTTHMAQLMNNRGTIVALEKNPARLRKIRSNISRLGVSNVVLLWMGGEDVPKLGIEFDKILLDAPCSGEGLIPLDPSRKTKTKPEDLKNFQRTQLTLLASGFKVLKRGGYMVYSTCSIAPEEDEVIVDFAVKYLGMRVEKIQGIPGERGLTSFKGLSFSPELTQCLRIYPHLQHMEGFFVCLLRKE
;
A
#
# COMPACT_ATOMS: atom_id res chain seq x y z
N MET A 1 0.67 26.66 -15.77
CA MET A 1 -0.03 25.66 -14.93
C MET A 1 0.88 24.43 -14.92
N SER A 2 1.15 23.82 -13.76
CA SER A 2 1.92 22.56 -13.78
C SER A 2 1.13 21.48 -14.54
N GLU A 3 1.79 20.47 -15.12
CA GLU A 3 1.10 19.34 -15.78
C GLU A 3 0.09 18.68 -14.83
N ILE A 4 0.41 18.61 -13.53
CA ILE A 4 -0.47 18.13 -12.47
C ILE A 4 -1.73 19.00 -12.34
N ASP A 5 -1.59 20.33 -12.30
CA ASP A 5 -2.76 21.22 -12.18
C ASP A 5 -3.65 21.12 -13.41
N SER A 6 -3.06 20.99 -14.60
CA SER A 6 -3.82 20.78 -15.83
C SER A 6 -4.56 19.44 -15.80
N TYR A 7 -3.89 18.37 -15.35
CA TYR A 7 -4.48 17.04 -15.25
C TYR A 7 -5.65 17.01 -14.27
N LEU A 8 -5.47 17.59 -13.08
CA LEU A 8 -6.52 17.68 -12.06
C LEU A 8 -7.71 18.50 -12.57
N LYS A 9 -7.47 19.69 -13.13
CA LYS A 9 -8.54 20.57 -13.62
C LYS A 9 -9.38 19.91 -14.73
N ASN A 10 -8.75 19.15 -15.61
CA ASN A 10 -9.44 18.49 -16.72
C ASN A 10 -10.34 17.34 -16.25
N ASN A 11 -10.05 16.74 -15.09
CA ASN A 11 -10.76 15.56 -14.59
C ASN A 11 -11.65 15.86 -13.36
N ASP A 12 -11.53 17.03 -12.73
CA ASP A 12 -12.17 17.36 -11.46
C ASP A 12 -13.70 17.23 -11.50
N SER A 13 -14.34 17.78 -12.54
CA SER A 13 -15.79 17.74 -12.68
C SER A 13 -16.33 16.32 -12.88
N LEU A 14 -15.58 15.45 -13.55
CA LEU A 14 -15.97 14.05 -13.76
C LEU A 14 -15.81 13.24 -12.47
N LEU A 15 -14.69 13.39 -11.78
CA LEU A 15 -14.37 12.59 -10.59
C LEU A 15 -15.21 12.97 -9.36
N TYR A 16 -15.45 14.27 -9.15
CA TYR A 16 -15.99 14.79 -7.90
C TYR A 16 -17.41 15.35 -8.02
N THR A 17 -18.12 15.01 -9.10
CA THR A 17 -19.58 15.17 -9.18
C THR A 17 -20.24 13.88 -8.75
N TYR A 18 -21.14 13.98 -7.75
CA TYR A 18 -21.82 12.83 -7.16
C TYR A 18 -23.33 12.94 -7.40
N ARG A 19 -23.96 11.83 -7.82
CA ARG A 19 -25.43 11.77 -8.01
C ARG A 19 -26.06 10.93 -6.91
N ILE A 20 -26.44 11.57 -5.81
CA ILE A 20 -26.99 10.88 -4.64
C ILE A 20 -28.50 10.64 -4.81
N THR A 21 -28.87 9.39 -5.08
CA THR A 21 -30.26 8.93 -5.16
C THR A 21 -30.82 8.53 -3.78
N PRO A 22 -32.14 8.41 -3.62
CA PRO A 22 -32.73 7.87 -2.38
C PRO A 22 -32.22 6.47 -2.02
N ASP A 23 -31.96 5.62 -3.01
CA ASP A 23 -31.39 4.28 -2.80
C ASP A 23 -29.97 4.32 -2.26
N ILE A 24 -29.12 5.23 -2.76
CA ILE A 24 -27.77 5.43 -2.26
C ILE A 24 -27.81 5.84 -0.78
N LYS A 25 -28.69 6.79 -0.41
CA LYS A 25 -28.88 7.19 0.99
C LYS A 25 -29.30 6.03 1.87
N ARG A 26 -30.26 5.23 1.41
CA ARG A 26 -30.74 4.04 2.13
C ARG A 26 -29.61 3.04 2.38
N ILE A 27 -28.76 2.78 1.37
CA ILE A 27 -27.60 1.87 1.52
C ILE A 27 -26.55 2.47 2.45
N ALA A 28 -26.25 3.77 2.31
CA ALA A 28 -25.30 4.49 3.15
C ALA A 28 -25.71 4.46 4.64
N GLU A 29 -26.99 4.73 4.94
CA GLU A 29 -27.55 4.63 6.28
C GLU A 29 -27.49 3.20 6.83
N LYS A 30 -27.85 2.19 6.02
CA LYS A 30 -27.83 0.77 6.40
C LYS A 30 -26.43 0.31 6.87
N TYR A 31 -25.37 0.72 6.19
CA TYR A 31 -24.00 0.26 6.47
C TYR A 31 -23.14 1.27 7.25
N GLY A 32 -23.65 2.49 7.45
CA GLY A 32 -22.99 3.58 8.17
C GLY A 32 -21.85 4.26 7.40
N PHE A 33 -22.01 4.43 6.08
CA PHE A 33 -21.03 5.08 5.19
C PHE A 33 -21.52 6.47 4.76
N LEU A 34 -20.61 7.30 4.25
CA LEU A 34 -21.00 8.56 3.60
C LEU A 34 -21.60 8.27 2.21
N ASP A 35 -22.67 9.01 1.86
CA ASP A 35 -23.41 8.86 0.60
C ASP A 35 -22.50 8.84 -0.64
N TYR A 36 -21.52 9.75 -0.70
CA TYR A 36 -20.61 9.86 -1.84
C TYR A 36 -19.70 8.63 -1.98
N MET A 37 -19.37 7.94 -0.89
CA MET A 37 -18.56 6.72 -0.94
C MET A 37 -19.37 5.58 -1.55
N VAL A 38 -20.63 5.42 -1.12
CA VAL A 38 -21.53 4.41 -1.67
C VAL A 38 -21.79 4.63 -3.16
N GLU A 39 -21.99 5.88 -3.58
CA GLU A 39 -22.14 6.22 -5.00
C GLU A 39 -20.91 5.80 -5.82
N ARG A 40 -19.70 6.10 -5.33
CA ARG A 40 -18.46 5.70 -5.98
C ARG A 40 -18.31 4.18 -6.04
N TYR A 41 -18.61 3.49 -4.94
CA TYR A 41 -18.50 2.04 -4.90
C TYR A 41 -19.46 1.37 -5.88
N LEU A 42 -20.69 1.86 -6.01
CA LEU A 42 -21.63 1.37 -7.02
C LEU A 42 -21.10 1.54 -8.45
N GLU A 43 -20.38 2.63 -8.73
CA GLU A 43 -19.81 2.89 -10.06
C GLU A 43 -18.77 1.84 -10.48
N PHE A 44 -17.87 1.40 -9.58
CA PHE A 44 -16.77 0.50 -9.95
C PHE A 44 -16.88 -0.94 -9.42
N LEU A 45 -17.70 -1.19 -8.39
CA LEU A 45 -17.99 -2.55 -7.89
C LEU A 45 -19.33 -3.09 -8.39
N GLY A 46 -20.25 -2.21 -8.85
CA GLY A 46 -21.58 -2.62 -9.28
C GLY A 46 -22.31 -3.44 -8.22
N GLU A 47 -22.75 -4.63 -8.60
CA GLU A 47 -23.46 -5.58 -7.71
C GLU A 47 -22.62 -6.00 -6.49
N GLY A 48 -21.28 -6.00 -6.58
CA GLY A 48 -20.38 -6.35 -5.47
C GLY A 48 -20.31 -5.29 -4.36
N THR A 49 -21.00 -4.16 -4.50
CA THR A 49 -20.95 -3.06 -3.52
C THR A 49 -21.45 -3.48 -2.14
N GLU A 50 -22.62 -4.13 -2.05
CA GLU A 50 -23.15 -4.53 -0.74
C GLU A 50 -22.29 -5.61 -0.07
N ASP A 51 -21.65 -6.50 -0.85
CA ASP A 51 -20.70 -7.49 -0.35
C ASP A 51 -19.45 -6.81 0.22
N PHE A 52 -18.92 -5.78 -0.45
CA PHE A 52 -17.84 -4.96 0.10
C PHE A 52 -18.26 -4.26 1.41
N LEU A 53 -19.41 -3.57 1.41
CA LEU A 53 -19.89 -2.82 2.57
C LEU A 53 -20.14 -3.73 3.77
N SER A 54 -20.68 -4.93 3.55
CA SER A 54 -20.91 -5.92 4.60
C SER A 54 -19.60 -6.52 5.11
N SER A 55 -18.65 -6.84 4.23
CA SER A 55 -17.33 -7.36 4.60
C SER A 55 -16.53 -6.39 5.50
N CYS A 56 -16.79 -5.09 5.39
CA CYS A 56 -16.18 -4.07 6.24
C CYS A 56 -16.56 -4.16 7.73
N SER A 57 -17.57 -4.97 8.08
CA SER A 57 -17.94 -5.24 9.47
C SER A 57 -17.31 -6.54 9.99
N VAL A 58 -16.60 -7.29 9.14
CA VAL A 58 -15.96 -8.56 9.48
C VAL A 58 -14.47 -8.31 9.77
N PRO A 59 -13.97 -8.70 10.95
CA PRO A 59 -12.55 -8.55 11.27
C PRO A 59 -11.65 -9.36 10.34
N LEU A 60 -10.56 -8.75 9.88
CA LEU A 60 -9.55 -9.44 9.09
C LEU A 60 -8.67 -10.35 9.95
N THR A 61 -8.22 -11.46 9.35
CA THR A 61 -7.26 -12.36 9.99
C THR A 61 -5.91 -11.65 10.11
N LYS A 62 -5.31 -11.71 11.30
CA LYS A 62 -3.98 -11.12 11.54
C LYS A 62 -2.92 -11.91 10.78
N SER A 63 -1.88 -11.23 10.32
CA SER A 63 -0.72 -11.87 9.71
C SER A 63 0.59 -11.33 10.28
N ILE A 64 1.65 -12.11 10.07
CA ILE A 64 3.02 -11.79 10.46
C ILE A 64 3.97 -12.05 9.30
N ARG A 65 5.02 -11.23 9.19
CA ARG A 65 6.16 -11.46 8.32
C ARG A 65 7.33 -11.99 9.14
N CYS A 66 7.79 -13.20 8.85
CA CYS A 66 9.04 -13.75 9.36
C CYS A 66 10.22 -12.86 8.94
N ASN A 67 11.13 -12.57 9.88
CA ASN A 67 12.36 -11.85 9.60
C ASN A 67 13.52 -12.83 9.36
N SER A 68 13.76 -13.18 8.10
CA SER A 68 14.82 -14.11 7.71
C SER A 68 16.24 -13.62 8.01
N LEU A 69 16.43 -12.32 8.31
CA LEU A 69 17.74 -11.78 8.75
C LEU A 69 18.14 -12.30 10.15
N LYS A 70 17.17 -12.73 10.96
CA LYS A 70 17.40 -13.09 12.37
C LYS A 70 17.05 -14.53 12.71
N ILE A 71 16.16 -15.16 11.94
CA ILE A 71 15.71 -16.52 12.22
C ILE A 71 15.27 -17.21 10.93
N ASP A 72 15.48 -18.52 10.84
CA ASP A 72 14.82 -19.35 9.85
C ASP A 72 13.29 -19.38 10.10
N CYS A 73 12.50 -19.28 9.04
CA CYS A 73 11.05 -19.16 9.17
C CYS A 73 10.37 -20.43 9.68
N GLY A 74 10.90 -21.62 9.36
CA GLY A 74 10.41 -22.88 9.93
C GLY A 74 10.69 -22.96 11.44
N LYS A 75 11.86 -22.49 11.89
CA LYS A 75 12.17 -22.38 13.33
C LYS A 75 11.26 -21.38 14.05
N LEU A 76 10.93 -20.25 13.42
CA LEU A 76 9.97 -19.29 13.97
C LEU A 76 8.58 -19.92 14.12
N GLU A 77 8.10 -20.56 13.04
CA GLU A 77 6.80 -21.23 13.00
C GLU A 77 6.68 -22.23 14.16
N LYS A 78 7.65 -23.14 14.30
CA LYS A 78 7.69 -24.10 15.41
C LYS A 78 7.62 -23.42 16.79
N ARG A 79 8.41 -22.37 17.03
CA ARG A 79 8.43 -21.65 18.32
C ARG A 79 7.08 -21.01 18.67
N LEU A 80 6.33 -20.54 17.68
CA LEU A 80 5.02 -19.96 17.89
C LEU A 80 3.96 -21.07 18.07
N THR A 81 4.06 -22.16 17.33
CA THR A 81 3.20 -23.35 17.52
C THR A 81 3.35 -23.95 18.92
N ASP A 82 4.59 -24.06 19.42
CA ASP A 82 4.87 -24.53 20.80
C ASP A 82 4.23 -23.63 21.87
N LYS A 83 3.90 -22.37 21.53
CA LYS A 83 3.20 -21.41 22.40
C LYS A 83 1.68 -21.38 22.20
N GLY A 84 1.14 -22.26 21.35
CA GLY A 84 -0.29 -22.39 21.08
C GLY A 84 -0.82 -21.47 19.97
N PHE A 85 0.03 -20.84 19.17
CA PHE A 85 -0.40 -20.16 17.94
C PHE A 85 -0.63 -21.17 16.81
N SER A 86 -1.63 -20.94 15.96
CA SER A 86 -1.77 -21.63 14.68
C SER A 86 -1.39 -20.68 13.56
N LEU A 87 -0.41 -21.08 12.76
CA LEU A 87 0.08 -20.31 11.62
C LEU A 87 -0.18 -21.08 10.33
N LYS A 88 -0.61 -20.35 9.30
CA LYS A 88 -0.73 -20.87 7.93
C LYS A 88 0.12 -20.02 7.01
N ARG A 89 0.98 -20.66 6.23
CA ARG A 89 1.82 -19.97 5.23
C ARG A 89 0.95 -19.26 4.19
N ILE A 90 1.36 -18.07 3.81
CA ILE A 90 0.78 -17.34 2.68
C ILE A 90 1.46 -17.83 1.41
N GLU A 91 0.71 -18.45 0.50
CA GLU A 91 1.26 -19.19 -0.65
C GLU A 91 2.14 -18.33 -1.56
N TRP A 92 1.77 -17.07 -1.77
CA TRP A 92 2.47 -16.14 -2.65
C TRP A 92 3.61 -15.38 -1.96
N SER A 93 3.72 -15.44 -0.62
CA SER A 93 4.77 -14.72 0.13
C SER A 93 5.80 -15.68 0.70
N ARG A 94 7.08 -15.37 0.50
CA ARG A 94 8.18 -16.19 1.03
C ARG A 94 8.27 -16.17 2.57
N PHE A 95 7.76 -15.10 3.19
CA PHE A 95 7.95 -14.83 4.61
C PHE A 95 6.65 -14.65 5.39
N GLY A 96 5.51 -14.65 4.70
CA GLY A 96 4.20 -14.36 5.27
C GLY A 96 3.52 -15.56 5.92
N TYR A 97 2.92 -15.34 7.08
CA TYR A 97 2.03 -16.28 7.76
C TYR A 97 0.74 -15.60 8.18
N ARG A 98 -0.40 -16.21 7.90
CA ARG A 98 -1.69 -15.91 8.55
C ARG A 98 -1.71 -16.54 9.93
N VAL A 99 -2.25 -15.83 10.91
CA VAL A 99 -2.40 -16.29 12.29
C VAL A 99 -3.84 -16.73 12.49
N GLU A 100 -4.12 -18.01 12.24
CA GLU A 100 -5.47 -18.59 12.31
C GLU A 100 -5.96 -18.74 13.75
N LYS A 101 -5.04 -18.94 14.70
CA LYS A 101 -5.35 -19.05 16.12
C LYS A 101 -4.33 -18.31 16.97
N VAL A 102 -4.82 -17.53 17.92
CA VAL A 102 -4.03 -16.82 18.93
C VAL A 102 -4.36 -17.41 20.30
N PRO A 103 -3.37 -17.83 21.11
CA PRO A 103 -3.61 -18.26 22.47
C PRO A 103 -4.08 -17.08 23.35
N PRO A 104 -4.74 -17.32 24.50
CA PRO A 104 -5.15 -16.24 25.40
C PRO A 104 -3.98 -15.34 25.84
N ARG A 105 -2.81 -15.94 26.09
CA ARG A 105 -1.54 -15.26 26.37
C ARG A 105 -0.35 -16.13 25.90
N PRO A 106 0.77 -15.52 25.46
CA PRO A 106 0.95 -14.07 25.18
C PRO A 106 0.25 -13.63 23.89
N THR A 107 -0.03 -12.33 23.73
CA THR A 107 -0.43 -11.77 22.43
C THR A 107 0.78 -11.75 21.47
N LEU A 108 0.56 -11.63 20.16
CA LEU A 108 1.66 -11.56 19.16
C LEU A 108 2.71 -10.50 19.56
N GLY A 109 2.28 -9.27 19.84
CA GLY A 109 3.17 -8.17 20.22
C GLY A 109 3.87 -8.33 21.58
N ALA A 110 3.49 -9.31 22.40
CA ALA A 110 4.06 -9.58 23.72
C ALA A 110 4.97 -10.83 23.75
N THR A 111 5.18 -11.49 22.62
CA THR A 111 6.09 -12.64 22.54
C THR A 111 7.57 -12.23 22.63
N VAL A 112 8.41 -13.11 23.19
CA VAL A 112 9.87 -12.94 23.18
C VAL A 112 10.41 -12.86 21.75
N GLU A 113 9.83 -13.61 20.82
CA GLU A 113 10.18 -13.62 19.40
C GLU A 113 9.92 -12.25 18.75
N TYR A 114 8.79 -11.61 19.07
CA TYR A 114 8.50 -10.26 18.61
C TYR A 114 9.51 -9.26 19.17
N MET A 115 9.82 -9.32 20.46
CA MET A 115 10.81 -8.43 21.09
C MET A 115 12.21 -8.60 20.50
N LYS A 116 12.61 -9.84 20.17
CA LYS A 116 13.88 -10.14 19.46
C LYS A 116 13.89 -9.72 17.99
N GLY A 117 12.75 -9.31 17.45
CA GLY A 117 12.59 -8.90 16.06
C GLY A 117 12.60 -10.07 15.07
N PHE A 118 12.18 -11.26 15.51
CA PHE A 118 12.07 -12.43 14.64
C PHE A 118 10.91 -12.36 13.66
N TYR A 119 9.95 -11.48 13.90
CA TYR A 119 8.88 -11.18 12.96
C TYR A 119 8.34 -9.77 13.13
N TYR A 120 7.59 -9.34 12.12
CA TYR A 120 6.85 -8.09 12.09
C TYR A 120 5.35 -8.36 11.94
N ILE A 121 4.52 -7.66 12.69
CA ILE A 121 3.06 -7.76 12.58
C ILE A 121 2.63 -6.71 11.55
N GLN A 122 2.05 -7.16 10.45
CA GLN A 122 1.52 -6.30 9.39
C GLN A 122 0.45 -7.04 8.62
N GLY A 123 -0.40 -6.29 7.93
CA GLY A 123 -1.36 -6.83 6.99
C GLY A 123 -0.72 -7.67 5.90
N GLU A 124 -1.50 -8.61 5.38
CA GLU A 124 -1.07 -9.47 4.28
C GLU A 124 -0.84 -8.63 3.01
N ALA A 125 -1.78 -7.74 2.66
CA ALA A 125 -1.62 -6.86 1.49
C ALA A 125 -0.39 -5.94 1.61
N SER A 126 0.00 -5.55 2.83
CA SER A 126 1.20 -4.73 3.06
C SER A 126 2.52 -5.45 2.77
N MET A 127 2.52 -6.78 2.58
CA MET A 127 3.71 -7.53 2.15
C MET A 127 3.94 -7.44 0.63
N ILE A 128 2.91 -7.10 -0.14
CA ILE A 128 2.93 -7.15 -1.61
C ILE A 128 3.90 -6.11 -2.21
N PRO A 129 3.86 -4.82 -1.84
CA PRO A 129 4.67 -3.83 -2.56
C PRO A 129 6.18 -4.10 -2.54
N PRO A 130 6.79 -4.51 -1.40
CA PRO A 130 8.20 -4.91 -1.39
C PRO A 130 8.49 -6.17 -2.23
N GLU A 131 7.60 -7.17 -2.22
CA GLU A 131 7.77 -8.41 -3.03
C GLU A 131 7.66 -8.11 -4.53
N VAL A 132 6.74 -7.23 -4.93
CA VAL A 132 6.58 -6.76 -6.32
C VAL A 132 7.79 -5.94 -6.75
N LEU A 133 8.27 -5.01 -5.92
CA LEU A 133 9.46 -4.22 -6.24
C LEU A 133 10.71 -5.11 -6.37
N SER A 134 10.77 -6.17 -5.55
CA SER A 134 11.82 -7.19 -5.58
C SER A 134 13.24 -6.61 -5.63
N PRO A 135 13.62 -5.72 -4.69
CA PRO A 135 14.96 -5.13 -4.69
C PRO A 135 16.04 -6.20 -4.51
N LYS A 136 17.17 -5.99 -5.19
CA LYS A 136 18.32 -6.89 -5.20
C LYS A 136 19.43 -6.35 -4.31
N GLU A 137 20.30 -7.25 -3.92
CA GLU A 137 21.48 -6.92 -3.13
C GLU A 137 22.37 -5.94 -3.90
N GLY A 138 22.85 -4.89 -3.23
CA GLY A 138 23.72 -3.88 -3.84
C GLY A 138 22.99 -2.74 -4.54
N GLU A 139 21.69 -2.84 -4.80
CA GLU A 139 20.89 -1.74 -5.38
C GLU A 139 20.74 -0.57 -4.39
N LEU A 140 20.57 0.63 -4.95
CA LEU A 140 20.18 1.84 -4.23
C LEU A 140 18.67 2.04 -4.37
N VAL A 141 17.95 1.88 -3.26
CA VAL A 141 16.49 1.86 -3.20
C VAL A 141 15.96 3.06 -2.42
N LEU A 142 14.86 3.66 -2.87
CA LEU A 142 14.16 4.72 -2.16
C LEU A 142 12.84 4.20 -1.58
N ASP A 143 12.56 4.54 -0.33
CA ASP A 143 11.24 4.42 0.29
C ASP A 143 10.71 5.84 0.56
N MET A 144 9.74 6.29 -0.22
CA MET A 144 9.30 7.69 -0.22
C MET A 144 8.39 8.07 0.96
N ALA A 145 7.81 7.10 1.65
CA ALA A 145 6.86 7.30 2.74
C ALA A 145 6.95 6.14 3.74
N SER A 146 7.99 6.17 4.56
CA SER A 146 8.48 4.96 5.21
C SER A 146 7.78 4.58 6.52
N SER A 147 7.01 5.46 7.17
CA SER A 147 6.36 5.10 8.44
C SER A 147 5.26 4.05 8.25
N PRO A 148 5.18 3.01 9.11
CA PRO A 148 5.95 2.80 10.35
C PRO A 148 7.26 1.99 10.22
N GLY A 149 7.72 1.70 9.01
CA GLY A 149 8.98 1.00 8.69
C GLY A 149 8.78 -0.46 8.30
N GLY A 150 7.53 -0.95 8.25
CA GLY A 150 7.22 -2.34 7.89
C GLY A 150 7.72 -2.70 6.49
N LYS A 151 7.39 -1.88 5.48
CA LYS A 151 7.80 -2.08 4.09
C LYS A 151 9.30 -1.84 3.87
N THR A 152 9.85 -0.79 4.48
CA THR A 152 11.30 -0.50 4.48
C THR A 152 12.12 -1.69 4.99
N THR A 153 11.73 -2.25 6.14
CA THR A 153 12.43 -3.40 6.73
C THR A 153 12.19 -4.68 5.95
N HIS A 154 11.09 -4.78 5.18
CA HIS A 154 10.88 -5.87 4.24
C HIS A 154 11.89 -5.79 3.10
N MET A 155 12.05 -4.61 2.50
CA MET A 155 13.05 -4.39 1.44
C MET A 155 14.46 -4.70 1.93
N ALA A 156 14.81 -4.27 3.15
CA ALA A 156 16.11 -4.60 3.76
C ALA A 156 16.33 -6.12 3.90
N GLN A 157 15.28 -6.84 4.29
CA GLN A 157 15.28 -8.30 4.37
C GLN A 157 15.44 -8.94 2.99
N LEU A 158 14.77 -8.44 1.95
CA LEU A 158 14.91 -8.91 0.57
C LEU A 158 16.32 -8.68 0.00
N MET A 159 16.97 -7.60 0.41
CA MET A 159 18.33 -7.23 0.03
C MET A 159 19.40 -7.87 0.93
N ASN A 160 19.02 -8.75 1.87
CA ASN A 160 19.93 -9.39 2.84
C ASN A 160 20.87 -8.39 3.54
N ASN A 161 20.37 -7.20 3.92
CA ASN A 161 21.15 -6.11 4.50
C ASN A 161 22.34 -5.62 3.62
N ARG A 162 22.32 -5.86 2.30
CA ARG A 162 23.30 -5.36 1.33
C ARG A 162 22.71 -4.24 0.47
N GLY A 163 23.54 -3.40 -0.15
CA GLY A 163 23.08 -2.19 -0.84
C GLY A 163 22.66 -1.09 0.14
N THR A 164 21.80 -0.17 -0.31
CA THR A 164 21.35 0.97 0.51
C THR A 164 19.89 1.27 0.26
N ILE A 165 19.12 1.47 1.33
CA ILE A 165 17.76 1.99 1.29
C ILE A 165 17.75 3.39 1.89
N VAL A 166 17.31 4.38 1.13
CA VAL A 166 17.02 5.72 1.64
C VAL A 166 15.54 5.76 2.03
N ALA A 167 15.25 5.96 3.30
CA ALA A 167 13.89 5.98 3.85
C ALA A 167 13.51 7.42 4.24
N LEU A 168 12.39 7.91 3.70
CA LEU A 168 11.92 9.28 3.92
C LEU A 168 10.70 9.28 4.86
N GLU A 169 10.68 10.21 5.81
CA GLU A 169 9.50 10.48 6.63
C GLU A 169 9.47 11.95 7.03
N LYS A 170 8.38 12.65 6.67
CA LYS A 170 8.21 14.08 6.95
C LYS A 170 7.78 14.40 8.37
N ASN A 171 7.14 13.46 9.07
CA ASN A 171 6.64 13.67 10.42
C ASN A 171 7.68 13.22 11.47
N PRO A 172 8.26 14.16 12.23
CA PRO A 172 9.30 13.84 13.20
C PRO A 172 8.83 12.90 14.32
N ALA A 173 7.54 12.92 14.67
CA ALA A 173 7.00 12.01 15.68
C ALA A 173 6.98 10.55 15.20
N ARG A 174 6.90 10.30 13.89
CA ARG A 174 6.89 8.96 13.28
C ARG A 174 8.29 8.38 13.09
N LEU A 175 9.32 9.22 12.95
CA LEU A 175 10.73 8.80 12.84
C LEU A 175 11.15 7.86 13.97
N ARG A 176 10.70 8.13 15.21
CA ARG A 176 11.01 7.30 16.38
C ARG A 176 10.53 5.85 16.21
N LYS A 177 9.35 5.65 15.60
CA LYS A 177 8.80 4.31 15.35
C LYS A 177 9.62 3.56 14.31
N ILE A 178 9.99 4.25 13.22
CA ILE A 178 10.83 3.69 12.16
C ILE A 178 12.18 3.26 12.73
N ARG A 179 12.87 4.15 13.46
CA ARG A 179 14.17 3.86 14.10
C ARG A 179 14.08 2.66 15.05
N SER A 180 13.03 2.60 15.86
CA SER A 180 12.80 1.48 16.77
C SER A 180 12.63 0.17 16.00
N ASN A 181 11.83 0.16 14.93
CA ASN A 181 11.62 -1.04 14.11
C ASN A 181 12.86 -1.47 13.35
N ILE A 182 13.62 -0.53 12.77
CA ILE A 182 14.91 -0.81 12.09
C ILE A 182 15.87 -1.51 13.06
N SER A 183 16.06 -0.91 14.26
CA SER A 183 16.94 -1.47 15.29
C SER A 183 16.45 -2.84 15.78
N ARG A 184 15.17 -2.94 16.15
CA ARG A 184 14.56 -4.19 16.64
C ARG A 184 14.68 -5.31 15.61
N LEU A 185 14.51 -5.04 14.32
CA LEU A 185 14.59 -6.04 13.26
C LEU A 185 16.01 -6.32 12.78
N GLY A 186 17.03 -5.60 13.28
CA GLY A 186 18.43 -5.80 12.89
C GLY A 186 18.71 -5.39 11.44
N VAL A 187 18.01 -4.35 10.97
CA VAL A 187 18.23 -3.77 9.65
C VAL A 187 19.40 -2.81 9.72
N SER A 188 20.37 -2.94 8.82
CA SER A 188 21.63 -2.20 8.84
C SER A 188 21.93 -1.37 7.59
N ASN A 189 21.16 -1.55 6.52
CA ASN A 189 21.37 -0.88 5.23
C ASN A 189 20.39 0.26 4.94
N VAL A 190 19.83 0.89 5.99
CA VAL A 190 18.85 1.98 5.85
C VAL A 190 19.43 3.31 6.31
N VAL A 191 19.33 4.33 5.45
CA VAL A 191 19.56 5.74 5.78
C VAL A 191 18.19 6.40 5.97
N LEU A 192 17.88 6.82 7.19
CA LEU A 192 16.61 7.49 7.51
C LEU A 192 16.78 9.02 7.42
N LEU A 193 16.01 9.66 6.54
CA LEU A 193 16.02 11.12 6.35
C LEU A 193 14.70 11.73 6.80
N TRP A 194 14.78 12.82 7.57
CA TRP A 194 13.64 13.67 7.87
C TRP A 194 13.40 14.61 6.69
N MET A 195 12.57 14.16 5.75
CA MET A 195 12.34 14.83 4.47
C MET A 195 10.99 14.37 3.90
N GLY A 196 10.30 15.26 3.19
CA GLY A 196 9.13 14.91 2.38
C GLY A 196 9.55 14.30 1.06
N GLY A 197 8.81 13.32 0.55
CA GLY A 197 9.13 12.69 -0.74
C GLY A 197 9.10 13.67 -1.92
N GLU A 198 8.38 14.79 -1.80
CA GLU A 198 8.36 15.89 -2.76
C GLU A 198 9.73 16.58 -2.92
N ASP A 199 10.58 16.50 -1.89
CA ASP A 199 11.88 17.16 -1.85
C ASP A 199 13.03 16.22 -2.27
N VAL A 200 12.75 14.94 -2.56
CA VAL A 200 13.80 13.96 -2.91
C VAL A 200 14.69 14.38 -4.09
N PRO A 201 14.21 15.12 -5.13
CA PRO A 201 15.10 15.56 -6.21
C PRO A 201 16.24 16.48 -5.76
N LYS A 202 16.10 17.15 -4.60
CA LYS A 202 17.15 18.00 -4.02
C LYS A 202 18.38 17.22 -3.56
N LEU A 203 18.28 15.89 -3.41
CA LEU A 203 19.41 15.04 -3.05
C LEU A 203 20.43 14.90 -4.19
N GLY A 204 20.02 15.11 -5.45
CA GLY A 204 20.91 14.89 -6.61
C GLY A 204 21.34 13.44 -6.80
N ILE A 205 20.53 12.48 -6.32
CA ILE A 205 20.79 11.04 -6.35
C ILE A 205 19.72 10.38 -7.23
N GLU A 206 20.13 9.45 -8.09
CA GLU A 206 19.23 8.57 -8.81
C GLU A 206 19.19 7.16 -8.20
N PHE A 207 18.01 6.56 -8.16
CA PHE A 207 17.72 5.27 -7.53
C PHE A 207 17.46 4.19 -8.57
N ASP A 208 17.91 2.97 -8.28
CA ASP A 208 17.62 1.80 -9.11
C ASP A 208 16.14 1.42 -8.99
N LYS A 209 15.61 1.53 -7.77
CA LYS A 209 14.23 1.17 -7.43
C LYS A 209 13.61 2.12 -6.44
N ILE A 210 12.31 2.34 -6.56
CA ILE A 210 11.54 3.23 -5.69
C ILE A 210 10.28 2.53 -5.19
N LEU A 211 10.04 2.59 -3.89
CA LEU A 211 8.75 2.28 -3.29
C LEU A 211 8.03 3.58 -2.93
N LEU A 212 6.91 3.82 -3.60
CA LEU A 212 5.96 4.88 -3.27
C LEU A 212 4.68 4.25 -2.71
N ASP A 213 4.70 3.93 -1.42
CA ASP A 213 3.51 3.59 -0.64
C ASP A 213 2.82 4.89 -0.20
N ALA A 214 1.96 5.42 -1.06
CA ALA A 214 1.56 6.81 -0.98
C ALA A 214 0.57 7.07 0.17
N PRO A 215 0.64 8.24 0.83
CA PRO A 215 -0.38 8.64 1.79
C PRO A 215 -1.75 8.75 1.10
N CYS A 216 -2.76 8.10 1.67
CA CYS A 216 -4.07 7.97 1.06
C CYS A 216 -5.20 8.06 2.11
N SER A 217 -6.45 8.09 1.63
CA SER A 217 -7.68 8.03 2.44
C SER A 217 -7.71 6.80 3.36
N GLY A 218 -7.14 5.68 2.89
CA GLY A 218 -7.15 4.41 3.57
C GLY A 218 -8.52 3.72 3.56
N GLU A 219 -9.32 3.93 2.51
CA GLU A 219 -10.63 3.27 2.33
C GLU A 219 -10.54 1.73 2.39
N GLY A 220 -9.42 1.15 1.96
CA GLY A 220 -9.17 -0.29 2.07
C GLY A 220 -8.94 -0.79 3.50
N LEU A 221 -8.70 0.12 4.45
CA LEU A 221 -8.50 -0.21 5.88
C LEU A 221 -9.78 -0.14 6.70
N ILE A 222 -10.94 0.16 6.10
CA ILE A 222 -12.23 0.24 6.82
C ILE A 222 -12.53 -1.03 7.65
N PRO A 223 -12.26 -2.27 7.19
CA PRO A 223 -12.44 -3.47 8.02
C PRO A 223 -11.59 -3.49 9.32
N LEU A 224 -10.47 -2.76 9.34
CA LEU A 224 -9.59 -2.65 10.52
C LEU A 224 -9.89 -1.41 11.36
N ASP A 225 -10.39 -0.34 10.74
CA ASP A 225 -10.68 0.95 11.35
C ASP A 225 -12.02 1.49 10.82
N PRO A 226 -13.15 1.07 11.42
CA PRO A 226 -14.49 1.46 10.99
C PRO A 226 -14.75 2.97 11.06
N SER A 227 -13.95 3.74 11.81
CA SER A 227 -14.07 5.21 11.85
C SER A 227 -13.87 5.85 10.48
N ARG A 228 -13.21 5.14 9.55
CA ARG A 228 -12.94 5.61 8.18
C ARG A 228 -14.18 5.70 7.30
N LYS A 229 -15.27 5.03 7.66
CA LYS A 229 -16.55 5.12 6.93
C LYS A 229 -17.11 6.54 6.86
N THR A 230 -16.72 7.41 7.80
CA THR A 230 -17.26 8.77 7.95
C THR A 230 -16.21 9.87 8.06
N LYS A 231 -14.93 9.53 7.90
CA LYS A 231 -13.81 10.44 8.20
C LYS A 231 -13.39 11.30 7.01
N THR A 232 -13.30 10.70 5.82
CA THR A 232 -12.74 11.34 4.64
C THR A 232 -13.85 12.07 3.89
N LYS A 233 -13.67 13.37 3.61
CA LYS A 233 -14.55 14.15 2.73
C LYS A 233 -14.02 14.17 1.30
N PRO A 234 -14.84 14.50 0.28
CA PRO A 234 -14.38 14.64 -1.09
C PRO A 234 -13.17 15.59 -1.25
N GLU A 235 -13.12 16.68 -0.48
CA GLU A 235 -11.99 17.62 -0.50
C GLU A 235 -10.70 16.99 0.03
N ASP A 236 -10.79 16.11 1.04
CA ASP A 236 -9.64 15.37 1.55
C ASP A 236 -9.10 14.41 0.47
N LEU A 237 -10.00 13.75 -0.26
CA LEU A 237 -9.64 12.86 -1.36
C LEU A 237 -8.91 13.60 -2.48
N LYS A 238 -9.36 14.82 -2.84
CA LYS A 238 -8.64 15.72 -3.77
C LYS A 238 -7.23 16.06 -3.28
N ASN A 239 -7.10 16.34 -1.98
CA ASN A 239 -5.81 16.68 -1.38
C ASN A 239 -4.83 15.48 -1.40
N PHE A 240 -5.33 14.26 -1.14
CA PHE A 240 -4.54 13.04 -1.28
C PHE A 240 -4.10 12.83 -2.72
N GLN A 241 -5.02 12.94 -3.69
CA GLN A 241 -4.72 12.82 -5.11
C GLN A 241 -3.61 13.79 -5.55
N ARG A 242 -3.71 15.08 -5.18
CA ARG A 242 -2.66 16.08 -5.50
C ARG A 242 -1.31 15.72 -4.88
N THR A 243 -1.32 15.25 -3.64
CA THR A 243 -0.11 14.82 -2.93
C THR A 243 0.53 13.62 -3.63
N GLN A 244 -0.26 12.62 -3.99
CA GLN A 244 0.16 11.40 -4.69
C GLN A 244 0.80 11.72 -6.05
N LEU A 245 0.16 12.58 -6.87
CA LEU A 245 0.72 13.03 -8.15
C LEU A 245 2.07 13.74 -7.96
N THR A 246 2.19 14.58 -6.93
CA THR A 246 3.43 15.30 -6.62
C THR A 246 4.55 14.34 -6.22
N LEU A 247 4.25 13.35 -5.38
CA LEU A 247 5.21 12.34 -4.95
C LEU A 247 5.63 11.44 -6.11
N LEU A 248 4.68 10.99 -6.92
CA LEU A 248 4.94 10.17 -8.11
C LEU A 248 5.87 10.89 -9.09
N ALA A 249 5.58 12.16 -9.42
CA ALA A 249 6.43 12.97 -10.29
C ALA A 249 7.83 13.21 -9.69
N SER A 250 7.93 13.38 -8.37
CA SER A 250 9.22 13.54 -7.68
C SER A 250 10.04 12.25 -7.70
N GLY A 251 9.40 11.10 -7.47
CA GLY A 251 10.01 9.78 -7.60
C GLY A 251 10.49 9.52 -9.03
N PHE A 252 9.69 9.86 -10.04
CA PHE A 252 10.08 9.69 -11.45
C PHE A 252 11.36 10.46 -11.81
N LYS A 253 11.52 11.68 -11.29
CA LYS A 253 12.73 12.51 -11.53
C LYS A 253 14.00 11.88 -11.00
N VAL A 254 13.93 11.13 -9.90
CA VAL A 254 15.08 10.47 -9.27
C VAL A 254 15.16 8.97 -9.58
N LEU A 255 14.29 8.44 -10.43
CA LEU A 255 14.39 7.06 -10.89
C LEU A 255 15.37 6.97 -12.06
N LYS A 256 16.32 6.04 -12.04
CA LYS A 256 17.20 5.78 -13.18
C LYS A 256 16.39 5.33 -14.40
N ARG A 257 16.89 5.57 -15.61
CA ARG A 257 16.34 4.94 -16.83
C ARG A 257 16.48 3.42 -16.73
N GLY A 258 15.43 2.70 -17.11
CA GLY A 258 15.30 1.26 -16.89
C GLY A 258 14.99 0.86 -15.44
N GLY A 259 14.94 1.81 -14.50
CA GLY A 259 14.59 1.57 -13.11
C GLY A 259 13.09 1.30 -12.91
N TYR A 260 12.77 0.76 -11.74
CA TYR A 260 11.40 0.35 -11.38
C TYR A 260 10.86 1.13 -10.19
N MET A 261 9.60 1.53 -10.25
CA MET A 261 8.85 2.10 -9.13
C MET A 261 7.63 1.23 -8.85
N VAL A 262 7.43 0.88 -7.58
CA VAL A 262 6.11 0.40 -7.14
C VAL A 262 5.33 1.59 -6.58
N TYR A 263 4.19 1.87 -7.18
CA TYR A 263 3.15 2.72 -6.60
C TYR A 263 2.15 1.83 -5.86
N SER A 264 1.82 2.19 -4.62
CA SER A 264 0.77 1.50 -3.88
C SER A 264 0.00 2.39 -2.92
N THR A 265 -1.24 2.00 -2.63
CA THR A 265 -2.08 2.64 -1.61
C THR A 265 -2.79 1.56 -0.79
N CYS A 266 -3.22 1.91 0.42
CA CYS A 266 -4.23 1.14 1.18
C CYS A 266 -5.65 1.67 0.94
N SER A 267 -5.89 2.20 -0.25
CA SER A 267 -7.19 2.66 -0.73
C SER A 267 -7.80 1.64 -1.69
N ILE A 268 -9.08 1.85 -1.99
CA ILE A 268 -9.74 1.24 -3.15
C ILE A 268 -10.26 2.30 -4.13
N ALA A 269 -9.98 3.58 -3.84
CA ALA A 269 -10.46 4.74 -4.55
C ALA A 269 -9.77 4.87 -5.92
N PRO A 270 -10.51 4.77 -7.05
CA PRO A 270 -9.90 4.97 -8.37
C PRO A 270 -9.24 6.35 -8.53
N GLU A 271 -9.71 7.36 -7.80
CA GLU A 271 -9.13 8.71 -7.75
C GLU A 271 -7.69 8.74 -7.19
N GLU A 272 -7.38 7.82 -6.28
CA GLU A 272 -6.06 7.67 -5.64
C GLU A 272 -5.22 6.56 -6.30
N ASP A 273 -5.82 5.76 -7.17
CA ASP A 273 -5.22 4.56 -7.74
C ASP A 273 -5.03 4.74 -9.25
N GLU A 274 -6.00 4.33 -10.08
CA GLU A 274 -5.91 4.38 -11.53
C GLU A 274 -5.66 5.77 -12.07
N VAL A 275 -6.30 6.80 -11.50
CA VAL A 275 -6.09 8.19 -11.94
C VAL A 275 -4.63 8.61 -11.72
N ILE A 276 -3.98 8.14 -10.66
CA ILE A 276 -2.57 8.48 -10.39
C ILE A 276 -1.63 7.75 -11.35
N VAL A 277 -1.85 6.45 -11.59
CA VAL A 277 -0.97 5.68 -12.47
C VAL A 277 -1.22 5.95 -13.95
N ASP A 278 -2.44 6.33 -14.35
CA ASP A 278 -2.74 6.82 -15.70
C ASP A 278 -1.99 8.11 -16.01
N PHE A 279 -1.83 9.01 -15.03
CA PHE A 279 -0.93 10.17 -15.15
C PHE A 279 0.52 9.74 -15.40
N ALA A 280 1.02 8.74 -14.67
CA ALA A 280 2.37 8.21 -14.87
C ALA A 280 2.61 7.71 -16.31
N VAL A 281 1.63 6.99 -16.86
CA VAL A 281 1.70 6.45 -18.22
C VAL A 281 1.60 7.57 -19.26
N LYS A 282 0.58 8.42 -19.17
CA LYS A 282 0.26 9.40 -20.22
C LYS A 282 1.18 10.63 -20.22
N TYR A 283 1.63 11.08 -19.05
CA TYR A 283 2.40 12.33 -18.91
C TYR A 283 3.88 12.10 -18.61
N LEU A 284 4.23 11.02 -17.89
CA LEU A 284 5.63 10.73 -17.57
C LEU A 284 6.25 9.66 -18.51
N GLY A 285 5.44 9.05 -19.39
CA GLY A 285 5.91 8.03 -20.33
C GLY A 285 6.37 6.74 -19.65
N MET A 286 5.85 6.42 -18.47
CA MET A 286 6.17 5.17 -17.78
C MET A 286 5.36 4.00 -18.36
N ARG A 287 5.90 2.78 -18.25
CA ARG A 287 5.20 1.54 -18.61
C ARG A 287 4.69 0.81 -17.39
N VAL A 288 3.52 0.20 -17.48
CA VAL A 288 3.02 -0.72 -16.46
C VAL A 288 3.54 -2.13 -16.73
N GLU A 289 4.10 -2.76 -15.72
CA GLU A 289 4.65 -4.10 -15.76
C GLU A 289 3.72 -5.09 -15.05
N LYS A 290 3.61 -6.30 -15.61
CA LYS A 290 2.66 -7.30 -15.14
C LYS A 290 3.06 -7.86 -13.78
N ILE A 291 2.15 -7.73 -12.80
CA ILE A 291 2.26 -8.41 -11.52
C ILE A 291 1.73 -9.85 -11.69
N GLN A 292 2.51 -10.84 -11.23
CA GLN A 292 2.17 -12.26 -11.36
C GLN A 292 2.31 -12.99 -10.02
N GLY A 293 1.54 -14.06 -9.85
CA GLY A 293 1.66 -14.96 -8.69
C GLY A 293 1.12 -14.40 -7.38
N ILE A 294 0.40 -13.27 -7.41
CA ILE A 294 -0.21 -12.64 -6.23
C ILE A 294 -1.73 -12.56 -6.47
N PRO A 295 -2.57 -12.97 -5.50
CA PRO A 295 -4.01 -12.93 -5.64
C PRO A 295 -4.53 -11.49 -5.68
N GLY A 296 -5.52 -11.25 -6.53
CA GLY A 296 -6.22 -9.97 -6.63
C GLY A 296 -6.91 -9.82 -7.98
N GLU A 297 -7.65 -8.73 -8.09
CA GLU A 297 -8.34 -8.30 -9.30
C GLU A 297 -7.43 -7.40 -10.16
N ARG A 298 -7.82 -7.23 -11.42
CA ARG A 298 -7.13 -6.32 -12.33
C ARG A 298 -7.48 -4.86 -12.00
N GLY A 299 -6.58 -3.94 -12.35
CA GLY A 299 -6.88 -2.51 -12.34
C GLY A 299 -8.01 -2.15 -13.31
N LEU A 300 -8.70 -1.05 -13.01
CA LEU A 300 -9.81 -0.56 -13.81
C LEU A 300 -9.32 0.09 -15.12
N THR A 301 -10.12 0.01 -16.18
CA THR A 301 -9.87 0.69 -17.45
C THR A 301 -10.71 1.95 -17.63
N SER A 302 -11.70 2.15 -16.78
CA SER A 302 -12.53 3.35 -16.79
C SER A 302 -13.17 3.60 -15.42
N PHE A 303 -13.48 4.87 -15.14
CA PHE A 303 -14.22 5.29 -13.95
C PHE A 303 -14.87 6.65 -14.18
N LYS A 304 -16.17 6.80 -13.91
CA LYS A 304 -16.91 8.07 -14.07
C LYS A 304 -16.71 8.75 -15.43
N GLY A 305 -16.75 7.96 -16.50
CA GLY A 305 -16.56 8.44 -17.87
C GLY A 305 -15.11 8.74 -18.28
N LEU A 306 -14.14 8.63 -17.36
CA LEU A 306 -12.72 8.65 -17.72
C LEU A 306 -12.31 7.29 -18.26
N SER A 307 -11.55 7.30 -19.35
CA SER A 307 -10.90 6.11 -19.91
C SER A 307 -9.40 6.12 -19.60
N PHE A 308 -8.92 5.06 -18.98
CA PHE A 308 -7.52 4.87 -18.62
C PHE A 308 -6.77 4.07 -19.69
N SER A 309 -5.44 4.10 -19.63
CA SER A 309 -4.61 3.24 -20.48
C SER A 309 -4.97 1.75 -20.26
N PRO A 310 -5.10 0.92 -21.32
CA PRO A 310 -5.30 -0.52 -21.19
C PRO A 310 -4.21 -1.23 -20.37
N GLU A 311 -3.01 -0.63 -20.29
CA GLU A 311 -1.90 -1.12 -19.47
C GLU A 311 -2.28 -1.24 -17.98
N LEU A 312 -3.24 -0.46 -17.48
CA LEU A 312 -3.67 -0.49 -16.08
C LEU A 312 -4.35 -1.81 -15.68
N THR A 313 -4.78 -2.63 -16.65
CA THR A 313 -5.24 -4.01 -16.37
C THR A 313 -4.15 -4.91 -15.78
N GLN A 314 -2.88 -4.48 -15.86
CA GLN A 314 -1.74 -5.14 -15.25
C GLN A 314 -1.48 -4.73 -13.79
N CYS A 315 -2.18 -3.69 -13.29
CA CYS A 315 -2.21 -3.35 -11.88
C CYS A 315 -2.98 -4.41 -11.08
N LEU A 316 -2.69 -4.47 -9.79
CA LEU A 316 -3.32 -5.39 -8.84
C LEU A 316 -4.22 -4.61 -7.89
N ARG A 317 -5.50 -4.99 -7.82
CA ARG A 317 -6.47 -4.54 -6.83
C ARG A 317 -6.77 -5.66 -5.85
N ILE A 318 -6.91 -5.30 -4.59
CA ILE A 318 -7.32 -6.21 -3.52
C ILE A 318 -8.55 -5.64 -2.87
N TYR A 319 -9.56 -6.49 -2.72
CA TYR A 319 -10.81 -6.15 -2.09
C TYR A 319 -11.08 -7.04 -0.88
N PRO A 320 -11.51 -6.46 0.26
CA PRO A 320 -11.77 -7.24 1.47
C PRO A 320 -12.79 -8.38 1.29
N HIS A 321 -13.84 -8.16 0.49
CA HIS A 321 -14.89 -9.15 0.26
C HIS A 321 -14.47 -10.33 -0.64
N LEU A 322 -13.43 -10.15 -1.46
CA LEU A 322 -12.97 -11.19 -2.40
C LEU A 322 -11.74 -11.93 -1.88
N GLN A 323 -10.72 -11.19 -1.41
CA GLN A 323 -9.44 -11.79 -1.00
C GLN A 323 -9.33 -11.97 0.52
N HIS A 324 -10.28 -11.44 1.32
CA HIS A 324 -10.23 -11.45 2.79
C HIS A 324 -8.95 -10.81 3.35
N MET A 325 -8.47 -9.77 2.68
CA MET A 325 -7.30 -8.95 3.04
C MET A 325 -7.72 -7.48 3.19
N GLU A 326 -6.79 -6.61 3.61
CA GLU A 326 -7.03 -5.17 3.48
C GLU A 326 -7.24 -4.78 2.02
N GLY A 327 -8.10 -3.80 1.78
CA GLY A 327 -8.22 -3.18 0.46
C GLY A 327 -6.91 -2.49 0.09
N PHE A 328 -6.44 -2.73 -1.12
CA PHE A 328 -5.10 -2.31 -1.53
C PHE A 328 -4.98 -2.19 -3.05
N PHE A 329 -4.13 -1.29 -3.50
CA PHE A 329 -3.77 -1.14 -4.91
C PHE A 329 -2.26 -1.19 -5.09
N VAL A 330 -1.78 -1.89 -6.12
CA VAL A 330 -0.35 -2.00 -6.46
C VAL A 330 -0.15 -1.91 -7.96
N CYS A 331 0.79 -1.05 -8.37
CA CYS A 331 1.22 -0.90 -9.75
C CYS A 331 2.75 -0.91 -9.81
N LEU A 332 3.32 -1.75 -10.67
CA LEU A 332 4.74 -1.75 -10.98
C LEU A 332 4.97 -0.92 -12.25
N LEU A 333 5.69 0.17 -12.11
CA LEU A 333 6.01 1.11 -13.18
C LEU A 333 7.49 1.00 -13.56
N ARG A 334 7.79 1.07 -14.85
CA ARG A 334 9.16 1.15 -15.37
C ARG A 334 9.39 2.47 -16.10
N LYS A 335 10.55 3.08 -15.87
CA LYS A 335 11.00 4.28 -16.61
C LYS A 335 11.81 3.85 -17.84
N GLU A 336 11.47 4.39 -19.01
CA GLU A 336 12.15 4.11 -20.30
C GLU A 336 13.44 4.92 -20.53
#